data_AF-A0A1F5RGG2-F1
#
_entry.id   AF-A0A1F5RGG2-F1
#
_cell.length_a   1.000
_cell.length_b   1.000
_cell.length_c   1.000
_cell.angle_alpha   90.00
_cell.angle_beta   90.00
_cell.angle_gamma   90.00
#
_symmetry.space_group_name_H-M   'P 1'
#
loop_
_entity.id
_entity.type
_entity.pdbx_description
1 polymer ?
#
loop_
_entity_poly.entity_id
_entity_poly.type
_entity_poly.pdbx_seq_one_letter_code
_entity_poly.pdbx_strand_id
1 'polypeptide(L)'
;MRHASIKGLAVALLAIATMAGAALAVSTTIVISEFRVRGPSGGNDEFIELWNKSPNNVAIGGWKIRGSNSSGTVGDRATITGGVVLGPGCYYLLTNSAAGGYSGSVPGDQTYSTGITDDGGIALTLSDNTVVDQVGMSTGSAFKEGTPLANLGTSNQNRSYERKPGGLNGSSLDTDNNAGDFQLITPSDPQNRAASCLAAVPVNSSTWGKIKMLYR
;
A
#
# COMPACT_ATOMS: atom_id res chain seq x y z
N MET A 1 -54.24 32.22 -45.21
CA MET A 1 -53.20 31.27 -45.64
C MET A 1 -51.83 31.78 -45.21
N ARG A 2 -51.24 31.15 -44.18
CA ARG A 2 -49.79 30.94 -43.97
C ARG A 2 -49.61 30.27 -42.59
N HIS A 3 -49.09 29.04 -42.65
CA HIS A 3 -48.68 28.19 -41.54
C HIS A 3 -47.42 28.74 -40.84
N ALA A 4 -47.29 28.49 -39.53
CA ALA A 4 -46.02 28.15 -38.85
C ALA A 4 -46.33 27.78 -37.39
N SER A 5 -46.41 26.48 -37.05
CA SER A 5 -45.29 25.60 -36.65
C SER A 5 -44.98 25.68 -35.15
N ILE A 6 -45.63 24.80 -34.37
CA ILE A 6 -45.27 24.50 -32.98
C ILE A 6 -43.91 23.81 -33.00
N LYS A 7 -42.85 24.50 -32.58
CA LYS A 7 -41.54 23.89 -32.37
C LYS A 7 -41.58 23.09 -31.07
N GLY A 8 -41.60 21.77 -31.19
CA GLY A 8 -41.44 20.87 -30.04
C GLY A 8 -40.09 21.10 -29.37
N LEU A 9 -40.11 21.37 -28.08
CA LEU A 9 -38.92 21.48 -27.26
C LEU A 9 -38.48 20.04 -26.91
N ALA A 10 -37.46 19.53 -27.58
CA ALA A 10 -36.83 18.28 -27.19
C ALA A 10 -35.95 18.55 -25.95
N VAL A 11 -36.40 18.09 -24.78
CA VAL A 11 -35.57 18.06 -23.57
C VAL A 11 -34.61 16.87 -23.73
N ALA A 12 -33.34 17.17 -24.01
CA ALA A 12 -32.28 16.17 -23.95
C ALA A 12 -32.02 15.82 -22.47
N LEU A 13 -32.48 14.64 -22.04
CA LEU A 13 -32.04 14.06 -20.77
C LEU A 13 -30.56 13.70 -20.91
N LEU A 14 -29.68 14.48 -20.29
CA LEU A 14 -28.27 14.13 -20.14
C LEU A 14 -28.19 13.02 -19.09
N ALA A 15 -27.96 11.78 -19.54
CA ALA A 15 -27.66 10.67 -18.65
C ALA A 15 -26.29 10.94 -17.99
N ILE A 16 -26.30 11.37 -16.73
CA ILE A 16 -25.10 11.38 -15.89
C ILE A 16 -24.82 9.91 -15.55
N ALA A 17 -23.92 9.28 -16.31
CA ALA A 17 -23.35 8.01 -15.92
C ALA A 17 -22.51 8.26 -14.66
N THR A 18 -23.03 7.86 -13.49
CA THR A 18 -22.20 7.72 -12.30
C THR A 18 -21.20 6.61 -12.58
N MET A 19 -19.96 7.00 -12.87
CA MET A 19 -18.82 6.09 -12.75
C MET A 19 -18.73 5.70 -11.28
N ALA A 20 -19.30 4.55 -10.94
CA ALA A 20 -18.99 3.89 -9.68
C ALA A 20 -17.49 3.59 -9.73
N GLY A 21 -16.68 4.45 -9.12
CA GLY A 21 -15.29 4.11 -8.82
C GLY A 21 -15.31 2.77 -8.09
N ALA A 22 -14.46 1.83 -8.51
CA ALA A 22 -14.25 0.61 -7.74
C ALA A 22 -14.06 1.04 -6.28
N ALA A 23 -14.89 0.53 -5.39
CA ALA A 23 -14.72 0.79 -3.96
C ALA A 23 -13.29 0.35 -3.62
N LEU A 24 -12.44 1.33 -3.30
CA LEU A 24 -11.13 1.05 -2.73
C LEU A 24 -11.42 0.29 -1.44
N ALA A 25 -10.83 -0.89 -1.33
CA ALA A 25 -11.07 -1.77 -0.20
C ALA A 25 -9.83 -1.69 0.67
N VAL A 26 -9.92 -0.93 1.76
CA VAL A 26 -8.99 -0.97 2.90
C VAL A 26 -8.50 -2.40 3.14
N SER A 27 -7.19 -2.58 3.19
CA SER A 27 -6.61 -3.87 3.52
C SER A 27 -7.00 -4.28 4.94
N THR A 28 -7.51 -5.50 5.05
CA THR A 28 -7.88 -6.12 6.33
C THR A 28 -6.82 -7.11 6.83
N THR A 29 -5.77 -7.38 6.03
CA THR A 29 -4.79 -8.45 6.32
C THR A 29 -3.34 -8.00 6.27
N ILE A 30 -2.78 -7.85 5.07
CA ILE A 30 -1.38 -7.49 4.87
C ILE A 30 -1.34 -6.10 4.26
N VAL A 31 -0.46 -5.27 4.79
CA VAL A 31 -0.18 -3.93 4.28
C VAL A 31 1.29 -3.77 3.98
N ILE A 32 1.62 -2.90 3.03
CA ILE A 32 2.90 -2.27 2.86
C ILE A 32 3.09 -1.34 4.07
N SER A 33 3.98 -1.71 4.97
CA SER A 33 4.19 -1.02 6.24
C SER A 33 5.33 -0.02 6.20
N GLU A 34 6.36 -0.27 5.41
CA GLU A 34 7.43 0.68 5.19
C GLU A 34 8.05 0.47 3.81
N PHE A 35 8.46 1.54 3.15
CA PHE A 35 9.23 1.41 1.92
C PHE A 35 10.11 2.62 1.65
N ARG A 36 11.15 2.39 0.85
CA ARG A 36 11.85 3.45 0.13
C ARG A 36 12.20 3.00 -1.28
N VAL A 37 12.21 3.95 -2.20
CA VAL A 37 12.53 3.73 -3.62
C VAL A 37 13.91 4.26 -4.01
N ARG A 38 14.65 4.78 -3.03
CA ARG A 38 16.04 5.22 -3.14
C ARG A 38 16.62 5.43 -1.75
N GLY A 39 17.94 5.43 -1.64
CA GLY A 39 18.64 5.57 -0.38
C GLY A 39 20.11 5.96 -0.55
N PRO A 40 20.92 5.88 0.51
CA PRO A 40 22.36 6.21 0.49
C PRO A 40 23.16 5.58 -0.67
N SER A 41 22.85 4.37 -1.10
CA SER A 41 23.53 3.66 -2.20
C SER A 41 22.94 3.96 -3.59
N GLY A 42 21.99 4.89 -3.69
CA GLY A 42 21.42 5.38 -4.95
C GLY A 42 20.02 4.89 -5.26
N GLY A 43 19.67 4.87 -6.55
CA GLY A 43 18.30 4.58 -7.01
C GLY A 43 17.86 3.12 -6.86
N ASN A 44 18.80 2.18 -6.70
CA ASN A 44 18.47 0.78 -6.39
C ASN A 44 18.55 0.48 -4.88
N ASP A 45 18.74 1.51 -4.05
CA ASP A 45 18.79 1.35 -2.61
C ASP A 45 17.38 1.37 -2.02
N GLU A 46 16.67 0.28 -2.30
CA GLU A 46 15.24 0.15 -2.11
C GLU A 46 14.90 -1.01 -1.20
N PHE A 47 13.78 -0.86 -0.50
CA PHE A 47 13.12 -1.97 0.18
C PHE A 47 11.62 -1.74 0.24
N ILE A 48 10.91 -2.85 0.45
CA ILE A 48 9.46 -2.90 0.64
C ILE A 48 9.21 -3.86 1.80
N GLU A 49 8.66 -3.34 2.89
CA GLU A 49 8.25 -4.09 4.06
C GLU A 49 6.75 -4.35 4.02
N LEU A 50 6.36 -5.58 4.32
CA LEU A 50 4.98 -5.98 4.54
C LEU A 50 4.74 -6.27 6.02
N TRP A 51 3.56 -5.94 6.52
CA TRP A 51 3.13 -6.23 7.88
C TRP A 51 1.74 -6.86 7.91
N ASN A 52 1.54 -7.87 8.76
CA ASN A 52 0.23 -8.47 8.98
C ASN A 52 -0.54 -7.74 10.09
N LYS A 53 -1.51 -6.91 9.68
CA LYS A 53 -2.41 -6.20 10.59
C LYS A 53 -3.57 -7.03 11.11
N SER A 54 -3.78 -8.24 10.59
CA SER A 54 -4.85 -9.13 11.04
C SER A 54 -4.45 -9.96 12.27
N PRO A 55 -5.44 -10.47 13.03
CA PRO A 55 -5.16 -11.40 14.13
C PRO A 55 -4.89 -12.83 13.68
N ASN A 56 -4.82 -13.11 12.37
CA ASN A 56 -4.69 -14.46 11.82
C ASN A 56 -3.38 -14.65 11.06
N ASN A 57 -2.94 -15.89 10.93
CA ASN A 57 -1.88 -16.24 9.97
C ASN A 57 -2.37 -16.01 8.54
N VAL A 58 -1.55 -15.38 7.70
CA VAL A 58 -1.87 -15.12 6.29
C VAL A 58 -0.82 -15.79 5.41
N ALA A 59 -1.27 -16.68 4.52
CA ALA A 59 -0.40 -17.28 3.51
C ALA A 59 -0.20 -16.29 2.35
N ILE A 60 1.02 -15.74 2.27
CA ILE A 60 1.40 -14.74 1.26
C ILE A 60 2.27 -15.32 0.14
N GLY A 61 2.61 -16.61 0.21
CA GLY A 61 3.31 -17.29 -0.89
C GLY A 61 2.53 -17.19 -2.20
N GLY A 62 3.21 -16.80 -3.28
CA GLY A 62 2.60 -16.59 -4.61
C GLY A 62 1.95 -15.21 -4.79
N TRP A 63 1.87 -14.38 -3.76
CA TRP A 63 1.47 -12.98 -3.90
C TRP A 63 2.58 -12.20 -4.61
N LYS A 64 2.23 -11.05 -5.20
CA LYS A 64 3.14 -10.26 -6.03
C LYS A 64 3.32 -8.85 -5.50
N ILE A 65 4.57 -8.39 -5.55
CA ILE A 65 4.89 -6.96 -5.53
C ILE A 65 4.90 -6.48 -6.98
N ARG A 66 4.14 -5.43 -7.25
CA ARG A 66 4.04 -4.80 -8.57
C ARG A 66 4.40 -3.32 -8.43
N GLY A 67 5.10 -2.80 -9.43
CA GLY A 67 5.45 -1.38 -9.50
C GLY A 67 4.76 -0.71 -10.69
N SER A 68 4.40 0.55 -10.54
CA SER A 68 3.99 1.42 -11.65
C SER A 68 4.82 2.69 -11.74
N ASN A 69 4.92 3.28 -12.93
CA ASN A 69 5.50 4.63 -13.11
C ASN A 69 4.43 5.73 -13.09
N SER A 70 4.84 6.99 -13.20
CA SER A 70 3.94 8.15 -13.26
C SER A 70 3.07 8.25 -14.52
N SER A 71 3.24 7.35 -15.50
CA SER A 71 2.36 7.21 -16.67
C SER A 71 1.40 6.00 -16.55
N GLY A 72 1.37 5.33 -15.40
CA GLY A 72 0.51 4.17 -15.14
C GLY A 72 1.00 2.86 -15.77
N THR A 73 2.23 2.81 -16.29
CA THR A 73 2.81 1.56 -16.80
C THR A 73 3.15 0.64 -15.64
N VAL A 74 2.63 -0.58 -15.65
CA VAL A 74 2.78 -1.57 -14.56
C VAL A 74 3.78 -2.66 -14.95
N GLY A 75 4.55 -3.16 -13.99
CA GLY A 75 5.32 -4.39 -14.11
C GLY A 75 5.54 -5.08 -12.77
N ASP A 76 5.76 -6.39 -12.81
CA ASP A 76 6.04 -7.17 -11.61
C ASP A 76 7.47 -6.89 -11.10
N ARG A 77 7.65 -7.02 -9.79
CA ARG A 77 8.93 -6.78 -9.09
C ARG A 77 9.39 -8.04 -8.39
N ALA A 78 8.46 -8.70 -7.70
CA ALA A 78 8.68 -10.00 -7.09
C ALA A 78 7.38 -10.80 -7.09
N THR A 79 7.51 -12.13 -7.18
CA THR A 79 6.51 -13.07 -6.65
C THR A 79 7.07 -13.63 -5.36
N ILE A 80 6.34 -13.50 -4.25
CA ILE A 80 6.76 -14.01 -2.95
C ILE A 80 6.89 -15.52 -3.04
N THR A 81 8.01 -16.05 -2.55
CA THR A 81 8.32 -17.48 -2.57
C THR A 81 7.16 -18.30 -1.99
N GLY A 82 6.83 -19.42 -2.63
CA GLY A 82 5.74 -20.30 -2.18
C GLY A 82 5.96 -20.79 -0.74
N GLY A 83 4.86 -20.98 0.00
CA GLY A 83 4.89 -21.50 1.38
C GLY A 83 5.16 -20.46 2.47
N VAL A 84 5.36 -19.18 2.12
CA VAL A 84 5.49 -18.11 3.12
C VAL A 84 4.14 -17.85 3.80
N VAL A 85 4.16 -17.92 5.13
CA VAL A 85 3.03 -17.57 6.01
C VAL A 85 3.50 -16.51 6.99
N LEU A 86 2.74 -15.43 7.09
CA LEU A 86 3.02 -14.32 8.00
C LEU A 86 2.06 -14.37 9.19
N GLY A 87 2.61 -14.46 10.40
CA GLY A 87 1.82 -14.42 11.64
C GLY A 87 1.30 -13.02 11.95
N PRO A 88 0.36 -12.88 12.90
CA PRO A 88 -0.15 -11.58 13.36
C PRO A 88 0.99 -10.67 13.81
N GLY A 89 1.01 -9.44 13.33
CA GLY A 89 2.00 -8.43 13.69
C GLY A 89 3.42 -8.71 13.21
N CYS A 90 3.63 -9.72 12.38
CA CYS A 90 4.94 -10.08 11.83
C CYS A 90 5.22 -9.37 10.49
N TYR A 91 6.49 -9.35 10.12
CA TYR A 91 7.02 -8.58 8.98
C TYR A 91 7.59 -9.47 7.88
N TYR A 92 7.60 -8.96 6.65
CA TYR A 92 8.32 -9.57 5.52
C TYR A 92 9.02 -8.49 4.71
N LEU A 93 10.34 -8.56 4.59
CA LEU A 93 11.15 -7.54 3.94
C LEU A 93 11.63 -7.99 2.56
N LEU A 94 11.32 -7.21 1.53
CA LEU A 94 11.90 -7.34 0.21
C LEU A 94 12.94 -6.25 -0.02
N THR A 95 14.14 -6.62 -0.50
CA THR A 95 15.22 -5.66 -0.79
C THR A 95 15.69 -5.74 -2.23
N ASN A 96 16.10 -4.61 -2.80
CA ASN A 96 16.61 -4.60 -4.17
C ASN A 96 18.10 -5.03 -4.20
N SER A 97 18.41 -5.92 -5.15
CA SER A 97 19.71 -6.58 -5.35
C SER A 97 20.43 -6.15 -6.63
N ALA A 98 19.88 -5.19 -7.38
CA ALA A 98 20.55 -4.59 -8.54
C ALA A 98 21.79 -3.80 -8.11
N ALA A 99 22.59 -3.33 -9.08
CA ALA A 99 23.84 -2.62 -8.83
C ALA A 99 23.65 -1.42 -7.87
N GLY A 100 24.54 -1.30 -6.88
CA GLY A 100 24.39 -0.37 -5.74
C GLY A 100 23.60 -0.98 -4.58
N GLY A 101 22.45 -1.59 -4.88
CA GLY A 101 21.64 -2.42 -4.00
C GLY A 101 21.15 -1.74 -2.72
N TYR A 102 20.42 -2.51 -1.92
CA TYR A 102 19.97 -2.12 -0.59
C TYR A 102 21.14 -1.95 0.39
N SER A 103 21.20 -0.79 1.05
CA SER A 103 22.29 -0.40 1.96
C SER A 103 21.97 -0.58 3.44
N GLY A 104 20.75 -1.00 3.80
CA GLY A 104 20.34 -1.10 5.20
C GLY A 104 20.93 -2.33 5.89
N SER A 105 20.96 -2.31 7.22
CA SER A 105 21.55 -3.37 8.04
C SER A 105 20.64 -4.58 8.24
N VAL A 106 19.34 -4.44 8.00
CA VAL A 106 18.37 -5.53 8.18
C VAL A 106 18.30 -6.35 6.89
N PRO A 107 18.68 -7.64 6.90
CA PRO A 107 18.69 -8.43 5.67
C PRO A 107 17.26 -8.65 5.17
N GLY A 108 17.07 -8.55 3.85
CA GLY A 108 15.80 -8.90 3.21
C GLY A 108 15.50 -10.39 3.34
N ASP A 109 14.22 -10.72 3.53
CA ASP A 109 13.72 -12.09 3.47
C ASP A 109 13.72 -12.63 2.04
N GLN A 110 13.56 -11.74 1.07
CA GLN A 110 13.65 -12.04 -0.36
C GLN A 110 14.19 -10.82 -1.12
N THR A 111 14.83 -11.05 -2.26
CA THR A 111 15.31 -9.97 -3.12
C THR A 111 14.47 -9.77 -4.37
N TYR A 112 14.58 -8.60 -4.96
CA TYR A 112 14.13 -8.27 -6.32
C TYR A 112 15.20 -7.45 -7.05
N SER A 113 15.05 -7.22 -8.35
CA SER A 113 16.10 -6.57 -9.17
C SER A 113 15.62 -5.41 -10.04
N THR A 114 14.32 -5.34 -10.36
CA THR A 114 13.77 -4.20 -11.11
C THR A 114 13.34 -3.14 -10.10
N GLY A 115 13.84 -1.91 -10.24
CA GLY A 115 13.51 -0.82 -9.32
C GLY A 115 12.06 -0.34 -9.35
N ILE A 116 11.70 0.43 -8.35
CA ILE A 116 10.48 1.26 -8.30
C ILE A 116 10.87 2.66 -8.77
N THR A 117 10.05 3.30 -9.61
CA THR A 117 10.40 4.67 -10.05
C THR A 117 10.22 5.65 -8.89
N ASP A 118 11.07 6.68 -8.83
CA ASP A 118 11.03 7.72 -7.78
C ASP A 118 9.66 8.42 -7.67
N ASP A 119 8.88 8.41 -8.75
CA ASP A 119 7.53 8.99 -8.89
C ASP A 119 6.43 7.94 -9.08
N GLY A 120 6.73 6.68 -8.81
CA GLY A 120 5.89 5.54 -9.11
C GLY A 120 4.91 5.19 -7.99
N GLY A 121 4.45 3.94 -8.04
CA GLY A 121 3.67 3.32 -6.98
C GLY A 121 3.96 1.83 -6.86
N ILE A 122 3.53 1.26 -5.76
CA ILE A 122 3.75 -0.12 -5.33
C ILE A 122 2.39 -0.72 -5.02
N ALA A 123 2.12 -1.93 -5.48
CA ALA A 123 0.98 -2.71 -5.05
C ALA A 123 1.43 -4.09 -4.55
N LEU A 124 0.86 -4.49 -3.43
CA LEU A 124 0.77 -5.88 -3.01
C LEU A 124 -0.48 -6.48 -3.66
N THR A 125 -0.32 -7.58 -4.37
CA THR A 125 -1.42 -8.23 -5.07
C THR A 125 -1.44 -9.72 -4.82
N LEU A 126 -2.63 -10.33 -4.90
CA LEU A 126 -2.79 -11.77 -5.00
C LEU A 126 -2.16 -12.30 -6.31
N SER A 127 -2.09 -13.62 -6.46
CA SER A 127 -1.53 -14.25 -7.66
C SER A 127 -2.28 -13.89 -8.95
N ASP A 128 -3.57 -13.56 -8.86
CA ASP A 128 -4.43 -13.12 -9.97
C ASP A 128 -4.36 -11.61 -10.26
N ASN A 129 -3.47 -10.88 -9.58
CA ASN A 129 -3.31 -9.42 -9.62
C ASN A 129 -4.40 -8.60 -8.90
N THR A 130 -5.30 -9.23 -8.15
CA THR A 130 -6.20 -8.51 -7.23
C THR A 130 -5.37 -7.73 -6.22
N VAL A 131 -5.59 -6.42 -6.14
CA VAL A 131 -4.88 -5.54 -5.19
C VAL A 131 -5.34 -5.85 -3.77
N VAL A 132 -4.36 -6.04 -2.89
CA VAL A 132 -4.57 -6.20 -1.44
C VAL A 132 -4.28 -4.88 -0.73
N ASP A 133 -3.19 -4.21 -1.13
CA ASP A 133 -2.78 -2.90 -0.61
C ASP A 133 -1.91 -2.20 -1.66
N GLN A 134 -1.91 -0.86 -1.68
CA GLN A 134 -1.13 -0.10 -2.64
C GLN A 134 -0.76 1.30 -2.15
N VAL A 135 0.33 1.84 -2.67
CA VAL A 135 0.81 3.18 -2.34
C VAL A 135 1.45 3.84 -3.55
N GLY A 136 1.21 5.13 -3.73
CA GLY A 136 1.76 5.90 -4.85
C GLY A 136 2.33 7.26 -4.46
N MET A 137 3.29 7.74 -5.25
CA MET A 137 3.95 9.05 -5.08
C MET A 137 3.62 10.05 -6.21
N SER A 138 2.67 9.69 -7.09
CA SER A 138 2.22 10.52 -8.20
C SER A 138 0.76 10.24 -8.54
N THR A 139 0.05 11.27 -9.00
CA THR A 139 -1.33 11.14 -9.49
C THR A 139 -1.44 10.27 -10.74
N GLY A 140 -0.38 10.16 -11.54
CA GLY A 140 -0.34 9.32 -12.73
C GLY A 140 0.04 7.85 -12.46
N SER A 141 0.45 7.51 -11.23
CA SER A 141 0.69 6.12 -10.84
C SER A 141 -0.57 5.27 -10.97
N ALA A 142 -0.43 4.05 -11.49
CA ALA A 142 -1.55 3.09 -11.50
C ALA A 142 -1.88 2.62 -10.08
N PHE A 143 -0.85 2.50 -9.23
CA PHE A 143 -0.98 2.12 -7.82
C PHE A 143 -0.92 3.38 -6.95
N LYS A 144 -2.06 3.73 -6.36
CA LYS A 144 -2.23 4.84 -5.42
C LYS A 144 -3.62 4.75 -4.76
N GLU A 145 -3.73 5.28 -3.56
CA GLU A 145 -5.02 5.48 -2.88
C GLU A 145 -5.17 6.94 -2.47
N GLY A 146 -6.36 7.49 -2.73
CA GLY A 146 -6.69 8.86 -2.37
C GLY A 146 -5.62 9.87 -2.82
N THR A 147 -5.14 10.65 -1.85
CA THR A 147 -4.03 11.59 -2.07
C THR A 147 -2.70 10.84 -2.05
N PRO A 148 -1.91 10.85 -3.15
CA PRO A 148 -0.60 10.23 -3.19
C PRO A 148 0.38 10.89 -2.21
N LEU A 149 1.44 10.16 -1.90
CA LEU A 149 2.60 10.69 -1.18
C LEU A 149 3.39 11.67 -2.03
N ALA A 150 4.22 12.49 -1.39
CA ALA A 150 5.26 13.20 -2.11
C ALA A 150 6.32 12.21 -2.59
N ASN A 151 7.02 12.50 -3.70
CA ASN A 151 8.18 11.72 -4.07
C ASN A 151 9.35 11.95 -3.09
N LEU A 152 10.25 10.98 -2.98
CA LEU A 152 11.46 11.10 -2.15
C LEU A 152 12.55 11.99 -2.79
N GLY A 153 12.25 12.64 -3.91
CA GLY A 153 13.18 13.47 -4.67
C GLY A 153 14.38 12.68 -5.20
N THR A 154 15.48 13.37 -5.48
CA THR A 154 16.72 12.77 -6.00
C THR A 154 17.88 12.78 -4.99
N SER A 155 17.61 13.18 -3.73
CA SER A 155 18.59 13.13 -2.65
C SER A 155 18.67 11.72 -2.07
N ASN A 156 19.87 11.13 -2.12
CA ASN A 156 20.18 9.77 -1.65
C ASN A 156 20.25 9.71 -0.11
N GLN A 157 19.17 10.11 0.57
CA GLN A 157 19.09 10.16 2.02
C GLN A 157 18.60 8.83 2.61
N ASN A 158 19.02 8.50 3.82
CA ASN A 158 18.43 7.39 4.57
C ASN A 158 17.08 7.80 5.16
N ARG A 159 16.01 7.58 4.41
CA ARG A 159 14.62 7.88 4.81
C ARG A 159 13.64 7.00 4.03
N SER A 160 12.46 6.83 4.59
CA SER A 160 11.41 5.96 4.07
C SER A 160 10.04 6.49 4.43
N TYR A 161 9.03 6.01 3.71
CA TYR A 161 7.65 6.14 4.14
C TYR A 161 7.28 4.96 5.02
N GLU A 162 6.80 5.25 6.22
CA GLU A 162 6.30 4.28 7.19
C GLU A 162 4.79 4.49 7.37
N ARG A 163 4.02 3.42 7.34
CA ARG A 163 2.58 3.43 7.57
C ARG A 163 2.32 3.61 9.07
N LYS A 164 1.45 4.56 9.39
CA LYS A 164 1.06 4.94 10.75
C LYS A 164 0.30 3.80 11.45
N PRO A 165 0.29 3.79 12.80
CA PRO A 165 1.02 4.71 13.69
C PRO A 165 2.55 4.58 13.67
N GLY A 166 3.09 3.46 13.17
CA GLY A 166 4.52 3.23 13.01
C GLY A 166 5.21 2.69 14.26
N GLY A 167 6.46 2.25 14.09
CA GLY A 167 7.32 1.68 15.13
C GLY A 167 6.63 0.61 15.96
N LEU A 168 6.82 0.66 17.27
CA LEU A 168 6.26 -0.31 18.22
C LEU A 168 4.73 -0.28 18.33
N ASN A 169 4.05 0.70 17.72
CA ASN A 169 2.58 0.78 17.69
C ASN A 169 1.98 0.10 16.45
N GLY A 170 2.82 -0.41 15.54
CA GLY A 170 2.42 -1.13 14.34
C GLY A 170 1.91 -0.25 13.21
N SER A 171 1.51 -0.87 12.10
CA SER A 171 1.21 -0.19 10.84
C SER A 171 -0.25 -0.37 10.43
N SER A 172 -1.17 -0.17 11.38
CA SER A 172 -2.58 -0.53 11.22
C SER A 172 -3.43 0.49 10.46
N LEU A 173 -2.95 1.72 10.24
CA LEU A 173 -3.72 2.79 9.61
C LEU A 173 -3.75 2.61 8.09
N ASP A 174 -4.96 2.44 7.57
CA ASP A 174 -5.24 2.29 6.15
C ASP A 174 -6.64 2.86 5.91
N THR A 175 -6.69 4.07 5.36
CA THR A 175 -7.92 4.85 5.16
C THR A 175 -8.20 5.08 3.68
N ASP A 176 -7.55 4.30 2.81
CA ASP A 176 -7.49 4.50 1.36
C ASP A 176 -7.03 5.92 0.99
N ASN A 177 -6.10 6.48 1.78
CA ASN A 177 -5.47 7.76 1.49
C ASN A 177 -4.00 7.72 1.88
N ASN A 178 -3.12 7.54 0.90
CA ASN A 178 -1.71 7.31 1.17
C ASN A 178 -1.09 8.45 2.02
N ALA A 179 -1.39 9.72 1.72
CA ALA A 179 -0.90 10.86 2.52
C ALA A 179 -1.42 10.89 3.96
N GLY A 180 -2.62 10.37 4.21
CA GLY A 180 -3.18 10.18 5.55
C GLY A 180 -2.51 9.03 6.31
N ASP A 181 -2.19 7.96 5.60
CA ASP A 181 -1.80 6.67 6.16
C ASP A 181 -0.30 6.55 6.43
N PHE A 182 0.55 7.27 5.70
CA PHE A 182 2.01 7.21 5.88
C PHE A 182 2.59 8.49 6.49
N GLN A 183 3.78 8.33 7.06
CA GLN A 183 4.67 9.39 7.53
C GLN A 183 6.07 9.17 6.94
N LEU A 184 6.80 10.26 6.72
CA LEU A 184 8.20 10.19 6.31
C LEU A 184 9.08 10.10 7.56
N ILE A 185 9.89 9.05 7.68
CA ILE A 185 10.82 8.86 8.80
C ILE A 185 12.28 8.95 8.34
N THR A 186 13.16 9.32 9.26
CA THR A 186 14.60 9.41 9.05
C THR A 186 15.34 9.10 10.37
N PRO A 187 16.21 8.07 10.44
CA PRO A 187 16.51 7.08 9.39
C PRO A 187 15.33 6.14 9.08
N SER A 188 15.45 5.34 8.03
CA SER A 188 14.57 4.17 7.80
C SER A 188 14.76 3.11 8.89
N ASP A 189 13.72 2.34 9.21
CA ASP A 189 13.72 1.30 10.25
C ASP A 189 13.03 -0.02 9.83
N PRO A 190 13.43 -0.62 8.69
CA PRO A 190 12.78 -1.82 8.18
C PRO A 190 13.00 -3.03 9.09
N GLN A 191 12.00 -3.88 9.16
CA GLN A 191 11.92 -5.12 9.90
C GLN A 191 11.71 -6.29 8.93
N ASN A 192 12.39 -7.41 9.20
CA ASN A 192 12.22 -8.65 8.44
C ASN A 192 11.51 -9.72 9.32
N ARG A 193 11.38 -10.95 8.82
CA ARG A 193 10.73 -12.04 9.58
C ARG A 193 11.44 -12.43 10.88
N ALA A 194 12.69 -12.04 11.08
CA ALA A 194 13.43 -12.32 12.32
C ALA A 194 13.13 -11.30 13.42
N ALA A 195 12.48 -10.18 13.10
CA ALA A 195 12.02 -9.22 14.09
C ALA A 195 10.91 -9.80 14.98
N SER A 196 10.81 -9.29 16.20
CA SER A 196 9.71 -9.64 17.10
C SER A 196 8.39 -9.14 16.50
N CYS A 197 7.43 -10.05 16.32
CA CYS A 197 6.10 -9.65 15.89
C CYS A 197 5.44 -8.77 16.96
N LEU A 198 4.84 -7.66 16.53
CA LEU A 198 4.09 -6.81 17.46
C LEU A 198 2.84 -7.54 17.93
N ALA A 199 2.49 -7.37 19.20
CA ALA A 199 1.24 -7.92 19.71
C ALA A 199 0.09 -7.40 18.85
N ALA A 200 -0.81 -8.30 18.43
CA ALA A 200 -2.01 -7.90 17.73
C ALA A 200 -2.72 -6.83 18.59
N VAL A 201 -2.89 -5.63 18.05
CA VAL A 201 -3.66 -4.59 18.73
C VAL A 201 -5.03 -5.21 18.99
N PRO A 202 -5.47 -5.33 20.25
CA PRO A 202 -6.79 -5.88 20.52
C PRO A 202 -7.79 -5.04 19.74
N VAL A 203 -8.48 -5.66 18.78
CA VAL A 203 -9.73 -5.09 18.28
C VAL A 203 -10.64 -5.08 19.50
N ASN A 204 -10.70 -3.95 20.19
CA ASN A 204 -11.69 -3.72 21.21
C ASN A 204 -13.04 -3.80 20.50
N SER A 205 -13.62 -5.01 20.44
CA SER A 205 -15.01 -5.18 20.11
C SER A 205 -15.76 -4.33 21.12
N SER A 206 -16.36 -3.24 20.64
CA SER A 206 -17.20 -2.33 21.42
C SER A 206 -18.05 -3.13 22.43
N THR A 207 -17.64 -3.11 23.71
CA THR A 207 -18.39 -3.74 24.81
C THR A 207 -19.58 -2.89 25.23
N TRP A 208 -19.79 -1.73 24.60
CA TRP A 208 -20.92 -0.83 24.80
C TRP A 208 -22.29 -1.49 24.52
N GLY A 209 -22.33 -2.65 23.86
CA GLY A 209 -23.55 -3.42 23.64
C GLY A 209 -23.97 -4.38 24.76
N LYS A 210 -23.11 -4.69 25.75
CA LYS A 210 -23.39 -5.74 26.77
C LYS A 210 -23.82 -5.23 28.15
N ILE A 211 -23.89 -3.91 28.39
CA ILE A 211 -24.21 -3.32 29.70
C ILE A 211 -25.70 -2.92 29.85
N LYS A 212 -26.59 -3.28 28.92
CA LYS A 212 -28.03 -2.92 29.01
C LYS A 212 -28.98 -4.03 29.51
N MET A 213 -28.47 -5.10 30.13
CA MET A 213 -29.29 -6.22 30.65
C MET A 213 -29.08 -6.54 32.14
N LEU A 214 -28.67 -5.57 32.97
CA LEU A 214 -28.58 -5.76 34.43
C LEU A 214 -29.30 -4.68 35.26
N TYR A 215 -30.29 -3.99 34.66
CA TYR A 215 -31.28 -3.20 35.41
C TYR A 215 -32.67 -3.40 34.81
N ARG A 216 -33.29 -4.53 35.15
CA ARG A 216 -34.74 -4.68 35.30
C ARG A 216 -35.00 -5.59 36.48
#